data_AF-A0A1F3Y359-F1
#
_entry.id   AF-A0A1F3Y359-F1
#
_cell.length_a   1.000
_cell.length_b   1.000
_cell.length_c   1.000
_cell.angle_alpha   90.00
_cell.angle_beta   90.00
_cell.angle_gamma   90.00
#
_symmetry.space_group_name_H-M   'P 1'
#
loop_
_entity.id
_entity.type
_entity.pdbx_description
1 polymer ?
#
loop_
_entity_poly.entity_id
_entity_poly.type
_entity_poly.pdbx_seq_one_letter_code
_entity_poly.pdbx_strand_id
1 'polypeptide(L)'
;MFSRFIYNGVRMDIERIFEFIPGRWKKPEEFRQEVDVLGIKLFLSGFSSSNGAMELVGSSAGMDRHEPERSAFELLERITTVEAEESGLIAFDKLDGICRYSKSNGIAIHTDKNTALQKSYFEVVERDRVLRSWFGDIANPVVLRSCPDVRLLGRLEPLAAVFDLRVFEFVENLSRSKTFVHGFFGLPKNDNAACFFGFGADSEESASIAKAVGEGLQRLGFTWGEKADFDPAAFKPTAIDHLLYYHDPARNGLIRRWCSNGNGRYLKFIPHEPPRCVWNNIALKSMQDRIYAYQCKSDDLLPLTFGFDHPYARGLVPDEIRVHPLA
;
A
#
# COMPACT_ATOMS: atom_id res chain seq x y z
N MET A 1 16.80 -15.30 19.09
CA MET A 1 16.30 -16.65 18.78
C MET A 1 15.00 -16.45 18.02
N PHE A 2 15.04 -16.51 16.69
CA PHE A 2 13.89 -16.23 15.85
C PHE A 2 12.91 -17.41 15.87
N SER A 3 11.62 -17.12 15.90
CA SER A 3 10.55 -18.11 15.88
C SER A 3 10.47 -18.74 14.49
N ARG A 4 10.50 -20.08 14.42
CA ARG A 4 10.16 -20.79 13.19
C ARG A 4 8.69 -20.56 12.88
N PHE A 5 8.37 -20.06 11.69
CA PHE A 5 6.99 -19.82 11.27
C PHE A 5 6.66 -20.62 10.02
N ILE A 6 5.36 -20.80 9.81
CA ILE A 6 4.82 -21.38 8.58
C ILE A 6 4.28 -20.20 7.77
N TYR A 7 4.96 -19.87 6.67
CA TYR A 7 4.45 -18.93 5.68
C TYR A 7 3.83 -19.75 4.55
N ASN A 8 2.50 -19.77 4.48
CA ASN A 8 1.74 -20.51 3.47
C ASN A 8 2.18 -21.97 3.28
N GLY A 9 2.36 -22.69 4.39
CA GLY A 9 2.74 -24.11 4.41
C GLY A 9 4.26 -24.38 4.40
N VAL A 10 5.09 -23.37 4.14
CA VAL A 10 6.56 -23.52 4.15
C VAL A 10 7.13 -23.05 5.48
N ARG A 11 7.91 -23.92 6.12
CA ARG A 11 8.64 -23.57 7.35
C ARG A 11 9.86 -22.74 6.99
N MET A 12 9.78 -21.42 7.21
CA MET A 12 10.91 -20.51 7.08
C MET A 12 11.27 -19.90 8.43
N ASP A 13 12.53 -19.50 8.53
CA ASP A 13 13.05 -18.65 9.60
C ASP A 13 13.43 -17.31 8.94
N ILE A 14 13.28 -16.21 9.68
CA ILE A 14 13.68 -14.87 9.25
C ILE A 14 15.16 -14.87 8.85
N GLU A 15 16.01 -15.62 9.55
CA GLU A 15 17.42 -15.75 9.20
C GLU A 15 17.61 -16.30 7.78
N ARG A 16 16.77 -17.26 7.36
CA ARG A 16 16.80 -17.79 5.99
C ARG A 16 16.29 -16.81 4.94
N ILE A 17 15.39 -15.89 5.30
CA ILE A 17 14.98 -14.81 4.39
C ILE A 17 16.18 -13.89 4.11
N PHE A 18 16.97 -13.59 5.14
CA PHE A 18 18.12 -12.70 4.99
C PHE A 18 19.31 -13.33 4.28
N GLU A 19 19.38 -14.66 4.15
CA GLU A 19 20.34 -15.34 3.26
C GLU A 19 20.16 -14.94 1.78
N PHE A 20 18.98 -14.44 1.39
CA PHE A 20 18.71 -14.00 0.02
C PHE A 20 19.15 -12.56 -0.26
N ILE A 21 19.45 -11.77 0.78
CA ILE A 21 19.89 -10.39 0.65
C ILE A 21 21.33 -10.37 0.07
N PRO A 22 21.60 -9.61 -1.01
CA PRO A 22 22.94 -9.53 -1.58
C PRO A 22 23.96 -8.97 -0.59
N GLY A 23 25.19 -9.49 -0.62
CA GLY A 23 26.23 -9.17 0.37
C GLY A 23 26.70 -7.71 0.44
N ARG A 24 26.27 -6.85 -0.49
CA ARG A 24 26.53 -5.39 -0.43
C ARG A 24 25.61 -4.64 0.54
N TRP A 25 24.52 -5.27 0.96
CA TRP A 25 23.63 -4.76 1.99
C TRP A 25 24.14 -5.17 3.36
N LYS A 26 24.04 -4.26 4.33
CA LYS A 26 24.32 -4.58 5.73
C LYS A 26 23.31 -5.61 6.23
N LYS A 27 23.73 -6.38 7.24
CA LYS A 27 22.84 -7.28 7.97
C LYS A 27 21.61 -6.48 8.46
N PRO A 28 20.37 -6.98 8.23
CA PRO A 28 19.19 -6.26 8.67
C PRO A 28 19.15 -6.02 10.18
N GLU A 29 18.71 -4.82 10.56
CA GLU A 29 18.48 -4.41 11.94
C GLU A 29 16.99 -4.49 12.24
N GLU A 30 16.62 -5.09 13.37
CA GLU A 30 15.23 -5.30 13.77
C GLU A 30 14.75 -4.16 14.67
N PHE A 31 13.49 -3.77 14.48
CA PHE A 31 12.76 -2.91 15.40
C PHE A 31 11.41 -3.54 15.75
N ARG A 32 11.01 -3.37 17.02
CA ARG A 32 9.69 -3.74 17.54
C ARG A 32 9.21 -2.68 18.51
N GLN A 33 7.95 -2.29 18.39
CA GLN A 33 7.32 -1.34 19.31
C GLN A 33 5.87 -1.73 19.56
N GLU A 34 5.40 -1.51 20.77
CA GLU A 34 3.98 -1.52 21.11
C GLU A 34 3.51 -0.06 21.17
N VAL A 35 2.43 0.25 20.45
CA VAL A 35 1.80 1.57 20.46
C VAL A 35 0.37 1.41 20.97
N ASP A 36 0.01 2.22 21.97
CA ASP A 36 -1.37 2.32 22.45
C ASP A 36 -2.09 3.44 21.69
N VAL A 37 -3.07 3.04 20.88
CA VAL A 37 -3.93 3.92 20.10
C VAL A 37 -5.33 3.89 20.71
N LEU A 38 -5.61 4.85 21.61
CA LEU A 38 -6.92 5.00 22.25
C LEU A 38 -7.38 3.73 23.00
N GLY A 39 -6.47 2.98 23.61
CA GLY A 39 -6.76 1.72 24.30
C GLY A 39 -6.62 0.47 23.42
N ILE A 40 -6.26 0.63 22.14
CA ILE A 40 -5.91 -0.48 21.25
C ILE A 40 -4.41 -0.62 21.18
N LYS A 41 -3.91 -1.81 21.50
CA LYS A 41 -2.50 -2.14 21.34
C LYS A 41 -2.20 -2.54 19.90
N LEU A 42 -1.31 -1.81 19.26
CA LEU A 42 -0.74 -2.15 17.96
C LEU A 42 0.72 -2.56 18.14
N PHE A 43 1.07 -3.73 17.61
CA PHE A 43 2.40 -4.31 17.67
C PHE A 43 3.12 -4.05 16.35
N LEU A 44 3.96 -3.03 16.33
CA LEU A 44 4.77 -2.65 15.19
C LEU A 44 6.00 -3.56 15.07
N SER A 45 6.36 -3.90 13.86
CA SER A 45 7.60 -4.59 13.53
C SER A 45 8.23 -3.94 12.31
N GLY A 46 9.55 -3.96 12.24
CA GLY A 46 10.27 -3.49 11.08
C GLY A 46 11.65 -4.10 10.98
N PHE A 47 12.17 -4.12 9.76
CA PHE A 47 13.57 -4.39 9.49
C PHE A 47 14.12 -3.31 8.58
N SER A 48 15.31 -2.79 8.89
CA SER A 48 16.04 -1.88 8.02
C SER A 48 17.33 -2.52 7.52
N SER A 49 17.77 -2.14 6.31
CA SER A 49 19.09 -2.48 5.80
C SER A 49 19.58 -1.38 4.85
N SER A 50 20.90 -1.15 4.83
CA SER A 50 21.53 -0.14 3.98
C SER A 50 22.68 -0.72 3.17
N ASN A 51 22.90 -0.17 1.98
CA ASN A 51 24.04 -0.50 1.10
C ASN A 51 25.09 0.65 1.04
N GLY A 52 24.97 1.64 1.94
CA GLY A 52 25.81 2.83 1.98
C GLY A 52 25.32 4.00 1.11
N ALA A 53 24.57 3.72 0.04
CA ALA A 53 23.95 4.76 -0.79
C ALA A 53 22.50 5.06 -0.38
N MET A 54 21.78 4.04 0.11
CA MET A 54 20.41 4.17 0.60
C MET A 54 20.13 3.21 1.76
N GLU A 55 19.04 3.48 2.46
CA GLU A 55 18.44 2.62 3.47
C GLU A 55 17.03 2.23 3.03
N LEU A 56 16.68 0.96 3.20
CA LEU A 56 15.35 0.43 2.94
C LEU A 56 14.78 -0.17 4.21
N VAL A 57 13.46 -0.04 4.36
CA VAL A 57 12.71 -0.53 5.53
C VAL A 57 11.53 -1.36 5.05
N GLY A 58 11.37 -2.56 5.63
CA GLY A 58 10.11 -3.32 5.58
C GLY A 58 9.41 -3.22 6.93
N SER A 59 8.07 -3.13 6.93
CA SER A 59 7.31 -2.79 8.13
C SER A 59 5.97 -3.53 8.20
N SER A 60 5.48 -3.77 9.42
CA SER A 60 4.16 -4.37 9.61
C SER A 60 3.58 -3.95 10.95
N ALA A 61 2.26 -4.00 11.07
CA ALA A 61 1.57 -3.90 12.34
C ALA A 61 0.52 -5.00 12.49
N GLY A 62 0.43 -5.55 13.70
CA GLY A 62 -0.63 -6.49 14.09
C GLY A 62 -1.34 -6.03 15.36
N MET A 63 -2.58 -6.45 15.55
CA MET A 63 -3.34 -6.17 16.78
C MET A 63 -3.09 -7.18 17.91
N ASP A 64 -2.57 -8.36 17.57
CA ASP A 64 -2.42 -9.48 18.52
C ASP A 64 -0.97 -9.77 18.88
N ARG A 65 -0.05 -9.49 17.96
CA ARG A 65 1.39 -9.75 18.10
C ARG A 65 2.19 -9.00 17.04
N HIS A 66 3.50 -8.93 17.28
CA HIS A 66 4.47 -8.55 16.27
C HIS A 66 4.43 -9.54 15.08
N GLU A 67 4.62 -9.03 13.87
CA GLU A 67 4.65 -9.81 12.61
C GLU A 67 6.00 -9.64 11.88
N PRO A 68 7.14 -9.93 12.54
CA PRO A 68 8.46 -9.68 11.97
C PRO A 68 8.69 -10.42 10.64
N GLU A 69 8.00 -11.53 10.42
CA GLU A 69 8.03 -12.26 9.16
C GLU A 69 7.54 -11.43 7.97
N ARG A 70 6.44 -10.70 8.16
CA ARG A 70 5.85 -9.84 7.12
C ARG A 70 6.79 -8.67 6.81
N SER A 71 7.35 -8.05 7.87
CA SER A 71 8.36 -7.00 7.73
C SER A 71 9.62 -7.48 6.99
N ALA A 72 10.08 -8.71 7.27
CA ALA A 72 11.25 -9.28 6.61
C ALA A 72 11.02 -9.56 5.11
N PHE A 73 9.84 -10.07 4.75
CA PHE A 73 9.45 -10.23 3.34
C PHE A 73 9.33 -8.86 2.64
N GLU A 74 8.74 -7.86 3.27
CA GLU A 74 8.65 -6.52 2.67
C GLU A 74 10.04 -5.89 2.46
N LEU A 75 10.96 -6.05 3.42
CA LEU A 75 12.34 -5.57 3.25
C LEU A 75 13.02 -6.28 2.07
N LEU A 76 12.87 -7.60 1.97
CA LEU A 76 13.44 -8.39 0.88
C LEU A 76 12.87 -7.97 -0.48
N GLU A 77 11.57 -7.69 -0.57
CA GLU A 77 10.91 -7.20 -1.77
C GLU A 77 11.47 -5.86 -2.24
N ARG A 78 11.65 -4.91 -1.31
CA ARG A 78 12.22 -3.59 -1.58
C ARG A 78 13.67 -3.68 -2.06
N ILE A 79 14.48 -4.52 -1.41
CA ILE A 79 15.86 -4.81 -1.85
C ILE A 79 15.84 -5.41 -3.26
N THR A 80 15.01 -6.44 -3.49
CA THR A 80 14.87 -7.10 -4.80
C THR A 80 14.51 -6.11 -5.90
N THR A 81 13.60 -5.18 -5.61
CA THR A 81 13.19 -4.13 -6.54
C THR A 81 14.37 -3.25 -6.96
N VAL A 82 15.18 -2.78 -5.99
CA VAL A 82 16.35 -1.94 -6.27
C VAL A 82 17.42 -2.71 -7.04
N GLU A 83 17.71 -3.95 -6.66
CA GLU A 83 18.66 -4.82 -7.36
C GLU A 83 18.23 -5.14 -8.80
N ALA A 84 16.94 -5.39 -9.01
CA ALA A 84 16.37 -5.65 -10.32
C ALA A 84 16.44 -4.41 -11.23
N GLU A 85 16.22 -3.21 -10.67
CA GLU A 85 16.36 -1.96 -11.41
C GLU A 85 17.84 -1.70 -11.79
N GLU A 86 18.76 -1.85 -10.84
CA GLU A 86 20.19 -1.59 -11.09
C GLU A 86 20.83 -2.60 -12.06
N SER A 87 20.31 -3.84 -12.09
CA SER A 87 20.72 -4.85 -13.07
C SER A 87 20.04 -4.72 -14.43
N GLY A 88 19.08 -3.81 -14.58
CA GLY A 88 18.30 -3.60 -15.80
C GLY A 88 17.25 -4.68 -16.08
N LEU A 89 16.92 -5.53 -15.11
CA LEU A 89 15.82 -6.50 -15.21
C LEU A 89 14.45 -5.80 -15.26
N ILE A 90 14.35 -4.63 -14.62
CA ILE A 90 13.21 -3.73 -14.73
C ILE A 90 13.68 -2.32 -15.00
N ALA A 91 12.87 -1.58 -15.73
CA ALA A 91 13.01 -0.14 -15.90
C ALA A 91 11.72 0.53 -15.45
N PHE A 92 11.88 1.65 -14.75
CA PHE A 92 10.82 2.60 -14.47
C PHE A 92 11.01 3.79 -15.39
N ASP A 93 9.94 4.20 -16.06
CA ASP A 93 10.00 5.36 -16.92
C ASP A 93 10.35 6.61 -16.10
N LYS A 94 11.11 7.51 -16.70
CA LYS A 94 11.43 8.79 -16.07
C LYS A 94 10.29 9.75 -16.34
N LEU A 95 9.61 10.17 -15.27
CA LEU A 95 8.72 11.32 -15.29
C LEU A 95 9.54 12.60 -15.05
N ASP A 96 8.89 13.75 -15.24
CA ASP A 96 9.50 15.06 -14.98
C ASP A 96 9.78 15.27 -13.48
N GLY A 97 10.47 16.34 -13.10
CA GLY A 97 10.83 16.58 -11.69
C GLY A 97 9.65 16.79 -10.72
N ILE A 98 8.41 16.83 -11.23
CA ILE A 98 7.20 17.13 -10.44
C ILE A 98 6.51 15.83 -10.00
N CYS A 99 6.69 14.73 -10.74
CA CYS A 99 6.16 13.41 -10.37
C CYS A 99 7.12 12.25 -10.67
N ARG A 100 6.93 11.10 -10.03
CA ARG A 100 7.78 9.91 -10.19
C ARG A 100 6.94 8.66 -10.05
N TYR A 101 7.16 7.64 -10.89
CA TYR A 101 6.52 6.34 -10.69
C TYR A 101 6.97 5.68 -9.39
N SER A 102 6.03 5.00 -8.72
CA SER A 102 6.32 4.13 -7.60
C SER A 102 7.14 2.92 -8.08
N LYS A 103 8.30 2.71 -7.45
CA LYS A 103 9.18 1.57 -7.78
C LYS A 103 8.60 0.22 -7.37
N SER A 104 7.78 0.17 -6.32
CA SER A 104 7.16 -1.06 -5.84
C SER A 104 5.87 -1.42 -6.58
N ASN A 105 5.44 -0.66 -7.58
CA ASN A 105 4.14 -0.88 -8.21
C ASN A 105 4.05 -2.23 -8.90
N GLY A 106 3.14 -3.08 -8.42
CA GLY A 106 2.90 -4.40 -8.99
C GLY A 106 4.02 -5.38 -8.70
N ILE A 107 4.77 -5.21 -7.62
CA ILE A 107 5.85 -6.12 -7.25
C ILE A 107 5.38 -6.98 -6.09
N ALA A 108 5.55 -8.29 -6.24
CA ALA A 108 5.30 -9.21 -5.14
C ALA A 108 6.37 -10.29 -5.08
N ILE A 109 6.78 -10.62 -3.85
CA ILE A 109 7.58 -11.80 -3.57
C ILE A 109 6.79 -12.88 -2.81
N HIS A 110 7.07 -14.14 -3.11
CA HIS A 110 6.46 -15.28 -2.43
C HIS A 110 7.27 -16.57 -2.57
N THR A 111 7.05 -17.54 -1.69
CA THR A 111 7.63 -18.90 -1.80
C THR A 111 6.92 -19.78 -2.85
N ASP A 112 5.83 -19.28 -3.43
CA ASP A 112 5.02 -19.96 -4.43
C ASP A 112 4.84 -19.02 -5.63
N LYS A 113 5.12 -19.55 -6.82
CA LYS A 113 5.12 -18.77 -8.06
C LYS A 113 3.75 -18.18 -8.37
N ASN A 114 2.69 -18.96 -8.23
CA ASN A 114 1.35 -18.54 -8.60
C ASN A 114 0.86 -17.44 -7.67
N THR A 115 1.14 -17.56 -6.37
CA THR A 115 0.85 -16.52 -5.39
C THR A 115 1.62 -15.24 -5.66
N ALA A 116 2.90 -15.28 -6.06
CA ALA A 116 3.66 -14.07 -6.44
C ALA A 116 3.05 -13.38 -7.68
N LEU A 117 2.69 -14.13 -8.71
CA LEU A 117 2.02 -13.60 -9.90
C LEU A 117 0.65 -12.99 -9.56
N GLN A 118 -0.13 -13.66 -8.71
CA GLN A 118 -1.45 -13.20 -8.30
C GLN A 118 -1.40 -11.95 -7.41
N LYS A 119 -0.48 -11.91 -6.43
CA LYS A 119 -0.31 -10.74 -5.55
C LYS A 119 0.16 -9.51 -6.32
N SER A 120 1.13 -9.66 -7.21
CA SER A 120 1.59 -8.56 -8.08
C SER A 120 0.46 -8.03 -8.98
N TYR A 121 -0.42 -8.92 -9.45
CA TYR A 121 -1.64 -8.52 -10.17
C TYR A 121 -2.65 -7.79 -9.28
N PHE A 122 -2.94 -8.30 -8.09
CA PHE A 122 -3.89 -7.65 -7.18
C PHE A 122 -3.44 -6.25 -6.80
N GLU A 123 -2.15 -6.03 -6.56
CA GLU A 123 -1.62 -4.71 -6.25
C GLU A 123 -1.83 -3.70 -7.38
N VAL A 124 -1.59 -4.07 -8.64
CA VAL A 124 -1.84 -3.13 -9.76
C VAL A 124 -3.33 -2.83 -9.95
N VAL A 125 -4.21 -3.80 -9.74
CA VAL A 125 -5.67 -3.61 -9.82
C VAL A 125 -6.18 -2.75 -8.66
N GLU A 126 -5.65 -2.96 -7.45
CA GLU A 126 -5.96 -2.15 -6.28
C GLU A 126 -5.71 -0.66 -6.56
N ARG A 127 -4.47 -0.37 -6.96
CA ARG A 127 -4.00 0.98 -7.23
C ARG A 127 -4.78 1.64 -8.36
N ASP A 128 -4.99 0.92 -9.45
CA ASP A 128 -5.80 1.41 -10.58
C ASP A 128 -7.20 1.83 -10.14
N ARG A 129 -7.92 0.97 -9.42
CA ARG A 129 -9.30 1.28 -9.01
C ARG A 129 -9.36 2.40 -8.00
N VAL A 130 -8.43 2.46 -7.06
CA VAL A 130 -8.34 3.57 -6.11
C VAL A 130 -8.06 4.88 -6.83
N LEU A 131 -7.10 4.91 -7.76
CA LEU A 131 -6.76 6.09 -8.55
C LEU A 131 -7.93 6.54 -9.45
N ARG A 132 -8.58 5.60 -10.14
CA ARG A 132 -9.78 5.91 -10.95
C ARG A 132 -10.90 6.46 -10.09
N SER A 133 -11.11 5.90 -8.90
CA SER A 133 -12.12 6.42 -7.96
C SER A 133 -11.75 7.84 -7.51
N TRP A 134 -10.48 8.07 -7.21
CA TRP A 134 -9.97 9.36 -6.79
C TRP A 134 -10.14 10.43 -7.89
N PHE A 135 -9.81 10.11 -9.14
CA PHE A 135 -9.96 11.01 -10.28
C PHE A 135 -11.39 11.09 -10.81
N GLY A 136 -12.31 10.26 -10.30
CA GLY A 136 -13.74 10.31 -10.61
C GLY A 136 -14.18 9.46 -11.81
N ASP A 137 -13.32 8.59 -12.34
CA ASP A 137 -13.57 7.76 -13.53
C ASP A 137 -14.46 6.55 -13.24
N ILE A 138 -14.36 5.93 -12.06
CA ILE A 138 -15.31 4.90 -11.60
C ILE A 138 -16.35 5.48 -10.66
N ALA A 139 -17.55 4.89 -10.72
CA ALA A 139 -18.64 5.19 -9.81
C ALA A 139 -18.21 4.96 -8.35
N ASN A 140 -18.86 5.71 -7.48
CA ASN A 140 -18.46 5.99 -6.11
C ASN A 140 -17.99 4.76 -5.32
N PRO A 141 -17.02 4.93 -4.42
CA PRO A 141 -16.75 3.91 -3.41
C PRO A 141 -18.06 3.62 -2.65
N VAL A 142 -18.53 2.39 -2.70
CA VAL A 142 -19.81 2.00 -2.08
C VAL A 142 -19.56 1.74 -0.60
N VAL A 143 -20.24 2.49 0.27
CA VAL A 143 -20.15 2.24 1.71
C VAL A 143 -20.73 0.87 2.02
N LEU A 144 -19.90 -0.04 2.51
CA LEU A 144 -20.36 -1.30 3.07
C LEU A 144 -20.95 -1.01 4.45
N ARG A 145 -22.24 -0.71 4.49
CA ARG A 145 -23.00 -0.39 5.72
C ARG A 145 -23.04 -1.54 6.72
N SER A 146 -22.69 -2.74 6.29
CA SER A 146 -22.55 -3.94 7.10
C SER A 146 -21.26 -4.64 6.71
N CYS A 147 -20.13 -4.21 7.27
CA CYS A 147 -18.91 -5.00 7.19
C CYS A 147 -19.17 -6.30 7.99
N PRO A 148 -19.13 -7.50 7.37
CA PRO A 148 -19.62 -8.73 8.00
C PRO A 148 -18.80 -9.20 9.19
N ASP A 149 -17.64 -8.60 9.46
CA ASP A 149 -16.81 -8.95 10.61
C ASP A 149 -16.95 -7.94 11.76
N VAL A 150 -18.15 -7.96 12.36
CA VAL A 150 -18.47 -7.27 13.63
C VAL A 150 -17.45 -7.60 14.74
N ARG A 151 -16.69 -8.70 14.62
CA ARG A 151 -15.65 -9.07 15.59
C ARG A 151 -14.37 -8.26 15.41
N LEU A 152 -13.92 -8.01 14.18
CA LEU A 152 -12.77 -7.15 13.91
C LEU A 152 -13.09 -5.70 14.27
N LEU A 153 -14.25 -5.19 13.85
CA LEU A 153 -14.68 -3.82 14.19
C LEU A 153 -15.01 -3.66 15.68
N GLY A 154 -15.53 -4.69 16.35
CA GLY A 154 -15.77 -4.65 17.79
C GLY A 154 -14.50 -4.41 18.60
N ARG A 155 -13.36 -4.92 18.14
CA ARG A 155 -12.04 -4.61 18.74
C ARG A 155 -11.57 -3.18 18.46
N LEU A 156 -12.15 -2.53 17.45
CA LEU A 156 -11.86 -1.14 17.07
C LEU A 156 -12.84 -0.12 17.69
N GLU A 157 -13.74 -0.57 18.58
CA GLU A 157 -14.68 0.33 19.30
C GLU A 157 -13.99 1.55 19.92
N PRO A 158 -12.79 1.44 20.55
CA PRO A 158 -12.14 2.63 21.10
C PRO A 158 -11.74 3.67 20.04
N LEU A 159 -11.39 3.25 18.81
CA LEU A 159 -11.14 4.19 17.71
C LEU A 159 -12.42 4.91 17.30
N ALA A 160 -13.58 4.26 17.39
CA ALA A 160 -14.85 4.85 17.02
C ALA A 160 -15.22 6.07 17.88
N ALA A 161 -14.58 6.28 19.03
CA ALA A 161 -14.74 7.51 19.81
C ALA A 161 -14.16 8.74 19.09
N VAL A 162 -13.07 8.57 18.33
CA VAL A 162 -12.33 9.65 17.66
C VAL A 162 -12.55 9.65 16.15
N PHE A 163 -12.84 8.49 15.57
CA PHE A 163 -12.97 8.29 14.13
C PHE A 163 -14.36 7.76 13.75
N ASP A 164 -14.83 8.18 12.59
CA ASP A 164 -15.89 7.53 11.83
C ASP A 164 -15.23 6.47 10.93
N LEU A 165 -15.31 5.21 11.37
CA LEU A 165 -14.71 4.07 10.69
C LEU A 165 -15.61 3.58 9.56
N ARG A 166 -15.07 3.51 8.35
CA ARG A 166 -15.82 3.10 7.16
C ARG A 166 -15.01 2.12 6.30
N VAL A 167 -15.73 1.16 5.72
CA VAL A 167 -15.20 0.31 4.66
C VAL A 167 -15.93 0.66 3.37
N PHE A 168 -15.15 0.83 2.30
CA PHE A 168 -15.64 1.13 0.98
C PHE A 168 -15.22 0.05 0.00
N GLU A 169 -16.10 -0.29 -0.93
CA GLU A 169 -15.79 -1.11 -2.10
C GLU A 169 -15.52 -0.21 -3.31
N PHE A 170 -14.41 -0.46 -4.01
CA PHE A 170 -14.06 0.19 -5.27
C PHE A 170 -14.54 -0.67 -6.44
N VAL A 171 -15.82 -0.47 -6.80
CA VAL A 171 -16.52 -1.27 -7.79
C VAL A 171 -16.05 -0.91 -9.21
N GLU A 172 -15.71 -1.93 -9.98
CA GLU A 172 -15.48 -1.80 -11.41
C GLU A 172 -16.81 -1.97 -12.16
N ASN A 173 -17.08 -1.12 -13.16
CA ASN A 173 -18.29 -1.24 -13.99
C ASN A 173 -18.26 -2.48 -14.91
N LEU A 174 -17.13 -3.20 -14.99
CA LEU A 174 -16.99 -4.41 -15.79
C LEU A 174 -17.34 -5.66 -14.96
N SER A 175 -18.38 -6.37 -15.40
CA SER A 175 -18.90 -7.61 -14.82
C SER A 175 -17.96 -8.83 -14.85
N ARG A 176 -16.64 -8.65 -15.07
CA ARG A 176 -15.73 -9.75 -15.46
C ARG A 176 -14.52 -9.97 -14.56
N SER A 177 -14.12 -9.04 -13.70
CA SER A 177 -13.01 -9.27 -12.78
C SER A 177 -13.53 -9.85 -11.46
N LYS A 178 -13.03 -11.03 -11.08
CA LYS A 178 -13.29 -11.65 -9.76
C LYS A 178 -12.39 -11.06 -8.66
N THR A 179 -11.99 -9.80 -8.81
CA THR A 179 -11.09 -9.12 -7.88
C THR A 179 -11.89 -8.12 -7.09
N PHE A 180 -11.90 -8.28 -5.77
CA PHE A 180 -12.44 -7.33 -4.82
C PHE A 180 -11.36 -6.31 -4.48
N VAL A 181 -11.73 -5.04 -4.41
CA VAL A 181 -10.84 -3.95 -3.99
C VAL A 181 -11.58 -3.12 -2.95
N HIS A 182 -11.01 -3.03 -1.75
CA HIS A 182 -11.61 -2.33 -0.62
C HIS A 182 -10.67 -1.29 -0.04
N GLY A 183 -11.25 -0.28 0.58
CA GLY A 183 -10.54 0.69 1.40
C GLY A 183 -11.15 0.77 2.79
N PHE A 184 -10.31 0.76 3.81
CA PHE A 184 -10.68 1.01 5.19
C PHE A 184 -10.24 2.42 5.57
N PHE A 185 -11.13 3.22 6.15
CA PHE A 185 -10.90 4.62 6.47
C PHE A 185 -11.28 4.90 7.92
N GLY A 186 -10.40 5.57 8.65
CA GLY A 186 -10.73 6.29 9.87
C GLY A 186 -10.80 7.78 9.59
N LEU A 187 -12.03 8.30 9.42
CA LEU A 187 -12.26 9.72 9.21
C LEU A 187 -12.40 10.39 10.59
N PRO A 188 -11.54 11.33 10.99
CA PRO A 188 -11.58 11.87 12.35
C PRO A 188 -12.91 12.60 12.58
N LYS A 189 -13.41 12.67 13.81
CA LYS A 189 -14.66 13.38 14.14
C LYS A 189 -14.43 14.86 14.43
N ASN A 190 -13.17 15.24 14.63
CA ASN A 190 -12.70 16.60 14.85
C ASN A 190 -11.45 16.84 13.98
N ASP A 191 -10.93 18.07 13.98
CA ASP A 191 -9.80 18.46 13.13
C ASP A 191 -8.43 18.25 13.81
N ASN A 192 -8.39 17.62 14.98
CA ASN A 192 -7.15 17.43 15.75
C ASN A 192 -6.42 16.12 15.41
N ALA A 193 -7.04 15.22 14.65
CA ALA A 193 -6.45 13.96 14.21
C ALA A 193 -6.36 13.92 12.68
N ALA A 194 -5.37 13.21 12.17
CA ALA A 194 -5.23 12.93 10.75
C ALA A 194 -6.17 11.79 10.33
N CYS A 195 -6.67 11.83 9.09
CA CYS A 195 -7.25 10.64 8.47
C CYS A 195 -6.22 9.52 8.39
N PHE A 196 -6.63 8.29 8.65
CA PHE A 196 -5.87 7.10 8.26
C PHE A 196 -6.71 6.24 7.33
N PHE A 197 -6.03 5.51 6.45
CA PHE A 197 -6.68 4.62 5.52
C PHE A 197 -5.69 3.56 5.03
N GLY A 198 -6.23 2.44 4.55
CA GLY A 198 -5.49 1.38 3.90
C GLY A 198 -6.34 0.70 2.84
N PHE A 199 -5.69 0.03 1.91
CA PHE A 199 -6.33 -0.59 0.76
C PHE A 199 -6.00 -2.07 0.70
N GLY A 200 -6.82 -2.80 -0.05
CA GLY A 200 -6.66 -4.24 -0.13
C GLY A 200 -7.39 -4.81 -1.32
N ALA A 201 -6.68 -5.63 -2.10
CA ALA A 201 -7.23 -6.39 -3.20
C ALA A 201 -7.02 -7.89 -3.00
N ASP A 202 -8.06 -8.67 -3.34
CA ASP A 202 -8.02 -10.12 -3.31
C ASP A 202 -9.09 -10.75 -4.21
N SER A 203 -9.03 -12.06 -4.41
CA SER A 203 -10.10 -12.86 -5.01
C SER A 203 -11.26 -13.12 -4.05
N GLU A 204 -11.05 -12.94 -2.74
CA GLU A 204 -12.09 -13.06 -1.71
C GLU A 204 -12.37 -11.71 -1.05
N GLU A 205 -13.65 -11.36 -0.92
CA GLU A 205 -14.10 -10.09 -0.32
C GLU A 205 -13.55 -9.89 1.10
N SER A 206 -13.67 -10.91 1.96
CA SER A 206 -13.19 -10.88 3.34
C SER A 206 -11.67 -10.69 3.44
N ALA A 207 -10.90 -11.33 2.55
CA ALA A 207 -9.44 -11.19 2.50
C ALA A 207 -9.03 -9.78 2.05
N SER A 208 -9.73 -9.21 1.06
CA SER A 208 -9.52 -7.85 0.59
C SER A 208 -9.81 -6.82 1.71
N ILE A 209 -10.92 -6.98 2.46
CA ILE A 209 -11.23 -6.13 3.62
C ILE A 209 -10.17 -6.28 4.72
N ALA A 210 -9.76 -7.50 5.06
CA ALA A 210 -8.76 -7.75 6.09
C ALA A 210 -7.41 -7.09 5.75
N LYS A 211 -7.00 -7.11 4.48
CA LYS A 211 -5.80 -6.39 4.01
C LYS A 211 -5.95 -4.88 4.18
N ALA A 212 -7.07 -4.30 3.74
CA ALA A 212 -7.34 -2.88 3.87
C ALA A 212 -7.32 -2.41 5.33
N VAL A 213 -7.93 -3.19 6.23
CA VAL A 213 -7.87 -2.93 7.69
C VAL A 213 -6.44 -3.02 8.20
N GLY A 214 -5.71 -4.08 7.85
CA GLY A 214 -4.32 -4.28 8.27
C GLY A 214 -3.40 -3.14 7.84
N GLU A 215 -3.51 -2.68 6.59
CA GLU A 215 -2.72 -1.56 6.10
C GLU A 215 -3.12 -0.23 6.77
N GLY A 216 -4.41 0.00 6.97
CA GLY A 216 -4.91 1.20 7.65
C GLY A 216 -4.44 1.28 9.10
N LEU A 217 -4.46 0.15 9.83
CA LEU A 217 -3.94 0.06 11.20
C LEU A 217 -2.42 0.16 11.25
N GLN A 218 -1.71 -0.40 10.28
CA GLN A 218 -0.26 -0.21 10.17
C GLN A 218 0.08 1.26 10.01
N ARG A 219 -0.60 1.96 9.09
CA ARG A 219 -0.43 3.39 8.89
C ARG A 219 -0.74 4.17 10.17
N LEU A 220 -1.88 3.91 10.79
CA LEU A 220 -2.25 4.51 12.07
C LEU A 220 -1.19 4.29 13.14
N GLY A 221 -0.70 3.06 13.31
CA GLY A 221 0.28 2.72 14.34
C GLY A 221 1.61 3.45 14.17
N PHE A 222 2.11 3.57 12.94
CA PHE A 222 3.36 4.29 12.65
C PHE A 222 3.24 5.81 12.69
N THR A 223 2.04 6.37 12.55
CA THR A 223 1.84 7.84 12.57
C THR A 223 1.13 8.34 13.82
N TRP A 224 0.76 7.46 14.75
CA TRP A 224 0.05 7.84 15.97
C TRP A 224 0.94 8.66 16.91
N GLY A 225 0.50 9.87 17.24
CA GLY A 225 1.25 10.80 18.08
C GLY A 225 2.38 11.54 17.35
N GLU A 226 2.66 11.17 16.10
CA GLU A 226 3.63 11.86 15.25
C GLU A 226 3.02 13.15 14.69
N LYS A 227 3.80 14.24 14.73
CA LYS A 227 3.39 15.50 14.12
C LYS A 227 3.52 15.40 12.60
N ALA A 228 2.50 15.88 11.90
CA ALA A 228 2.59 16.11 10.47
C ALA A 228 3.43 17.38 10.22
N ASP A 229 4.75 17.23 10.22
CA ASP A 229 5.67 18.30 9.83
C ASP A 229 5.74 18.37 8.29
N PHE A 230 4.58 18.62 7.66
CA PHE A 230 4.47 18.75 6.21
C PHE A 230 4.79 20.18 5.77
N ASP A 231 5.83 20.36 4.97
CA ASP A 231 6.17 21.62 4.29
C ASP A 231 5.91 21.51 2.78
N PRO A 232 4.88 22.19 2.25
CA PRO A 232 4.61 22.21 0.81
C PRO A 232 5.78 22.70 -0.04
N ALA A 233 6.63 23.60 0.48
CA ALA A 233 7.79 24.12 -0.25
C ALA A 233 8.94 23.11 -0.33
N ALA A 234 8.98 22.13 0.58
CA ALA A 234 10.00 21.09 0.63
C ALA A 234 9.54 19.74 0.05
N PHE A 235 8.28 19.63 -0.40
CA PHE A 235 7.70 18.39 -0.92
C PHE A 235 8.48 17.87 -2.13
N LYS A 236 8.82 16.58 -2.08
CA LYS A 236 9.46 15.83 -3.17
C LYS A 236 8.53 14.72 -3.64
N PRO A 237 8.68 14.24 -4.88
CA PRO A 237 7.92 13.08 -5.39
C PRO A 237 8.42 11.77 -4.77
N THR A 238 8.19 11.60 -3.47
CA THR A 238 8.57 10.45 -2.66
C THR A 238 7.37 9.89 -1.91
N ALA A 239 7.43 8.60 -1.55
CA ALA A 239 6.36 7.96 -0.79
C ALA A 239 6.17 8.61 0.59
N ILE A 240 7.26 9.00 1.26
CA ILE A 240 7.20 9.63 2.59
C ILE A 240 6.51 10.99 2.53
N ASP A 241 6.82 11.83 1.54
CA ASP A 241 6.19 13.15 1.44
C ASP A 241 4.70 13.04 1.05
N HIS A 242 4.29 12.00 0.32
CA HIS A 242 2.86 11.70 0.12
C HIS A 242 2.17 11.28 1.40
N LEU A 243 2.83 10.45 2.21
CA LEU A 243 2.29 10.05 3.50
C LEU A 243 2.10 11.27 4.40
N LEU A 244 3.13 12.13 4.49
CA LEU A 244 3.08 13.37 5.27
C LEU A 244 2.01 14.33 4.75
N TYR A 245 1.85 14.44 3.43
CA TYR A 245 0.80 15.26 2.81
C TYR A 245 -0.60 14.87 3.31
N TYR A 246 -0.91 13.57 3.40
CA TYR A 246 -2.23 13.12 3.89
C TYR A 246 -2.31 12.94 5.41
N HIS A 247 -1.18 12.96 6.10
CA HIS A 247 -1.13 12.98 7.56
C HIS A 247 -1.40 14.39 8.13
N ASP A 248 -1.30 15.44 7.31
CA ASP A 248 -1.69 16.81 7.68
C ASP A 248 -3.23 16.93 7.82
N PRO A 249 -3.77 17.25 9.03
CA PRO A 249 -5.20 17.41 9.24
C PRO A 249 -5.86 18.44 8.32
N ALA A 250 -5.11 19.44 7.81
CA ALA A 250 -5.62 20.42 6.84
C ALA A 250 -6.07 19.75 5.52
N ARG A 251 -5.59 18.53 5.23
CA ARG A 251 -5.97 17.74 4.04
C ARG A 251 -7.12 16.78 4.27
N ASN A 252 -7.63 16.64 5.49
CA ASN A 252 -8.77 15.76 5.81
C ASN A 252 -10.00 16.06 4.92
N GLY A 253 -10.21 17.33 4.58
CA GLY A 253 -11.31 17.75 3.69
C GLY A 253 -11.28 17.09 2.31
N LEU A 254 -10.08 16.82 1.76
CA LEU A 254 -9.92 16.15 0.46
C LEU A 254 -10.41 14.70 0.52
N ILE A 255 -10.00 13.97 1.57
CA ILE A 255 -10.39 12.57 1.78
C ILE A 255 -11.89 12.47 2.08
N ARG A 256 -12.44 13.30 2.97
CA ARG A 256 -13.89 13.31 3.25
C ARG A 256 -14.72 13.59 2.00
N ARG A 257 -14.27 14.55 1.18
CA ARG A 257 -14.91 14.87 -0.08
C ARG A 257 -14.89 13.67 -1.01
N TRP A 258 -13.75 12.99 -1.17
CA TRP A 258 -13.67 11.76 -1.96
C TRP A 258 -14.64 10.67 -1.44
N CYS A 259 -14.61 10.37 -0.13
CA CYS A 259 -15.50 9.40 0.52
C CYS A 259 -17.00 9.76 0.44
N SER A 260 -17.31 11.03 0.16
CA SER A 260 -18.69 11.53 0.00
C SER A 260 -19.08 11.75 -1.47
N ASN A 261 -18.30 11.20 -2.41
CA ASN A 261 -18.49 11.35 -3.85
C ASN A 261 -18.34 12.80 -4.40
N GLY A 262 -17.47 13.60 -3.81
CA GLY A 262 -17.17 14.93 -4.35
C GLY A 262 -16.30 14.90 -5.62
N ASN A 263 -15.64 13.78 -5.90
CA ASN A 263 -14.70 13.67 -7.04
C ASN A 263 -15.32 13.09 -8.32
N GLY A 264 -16.48 12.42 -8.26
CA GLY A 264 -17.14 11.79 -9.42
C GLY A 264 -17.61 12.75 -10.53
N ARG A 265 -17.29 14.04 -10.42
CA ARG A 265 -17.55 15.08 -11.43
C ARG A 265 -16.37 15.31 -12.39
N TYR A 266 -15.19 14.74 -12.12
CA TYR A 266 -13.94 15.21 -12.72
C TYR A 266 -13.39 14.41 -13.90
N LEU A 267 -13.88 13.21 -14.23
CA LEU A 267 -13.54 12.49 -15.46
C LEU A 267 -14.60 11.43 -15.80
N LYS A 268 -14.74 11.10 -17.09
CA LYS A 268 -15.61 10.02 -17.61
C LYS A 268 -15.01 9.42 -18.89
N PHE A 269 -13.73 9.07 -18.93
CA PHE A 269 -13.08 8.93 -20.25
C PHE A 269 -11.91 7.96 -20.38
N ILE A 270 -11.63 7.08 -19.43
CA ILE A 270 -10.66 6.00 -19.69
C ILE A 270 -11.43 4.70 -19.98
N PRO A 271 -11.47 4.23 -21.24
CA PRO A 271 -12.13 2.98 -21.58
C PRO A 271 -11.61 1.83 -20.70
N HIS A 272 -12.54 1.06 -20.15
CA HIS A 272 -12.22 -0.15 -19.41
C HIS A 272 -12.11 -1.32 -20.41
N GLU A 273 -10.89 -1.69 -20.79
CA GLU A 273 -10.61 -3.04 -21.30
C GLU A 273 -10.13 -3.92 -20.14
N PRO A 274 -10.38 -5.24 -20.16
CA PRO A 274 -9.70 -6.16 -19.26
C PRO A 274 -8.18 -5.93 -19.37
N PRO A 275 -7.47 -5.71 -18.26
CA PRO A 275 -6.09 -5.28 -18.32
C PRO A 275 -5.21 -6.36 -18.94
N ARG A 276 -4.41 -5.97 -19.94
CA ARG A 276 -3.38 -6.84 -20.49
C ARG A 276 -2.16 -6.75 -19.60
N CYS A 277 -1.99 -7.77 -18.76
CA CYS A 277 -0.89 -7.84 -17.81
C CYS A 277 0.29 -8.62 -18.38
N VAL A 278 1.50 -8.08 -18.18
CA VAL A 278 2.78 -8.73 -18.45
C VAL A 278 3.50 -8.91 -17.11
N TRP A 279 4.03 -10.11 -16.87
CA TRP A 279 4.80 -10.41 -15.66
C TRP A 279 6.28 -10.58 -15.99
N ASN A 280 7.12 -9.77 -15.35
CA ASN A 280 8.57 -9.88 -15.40
C ASN A 280 9.06 -10.63 -14.16
N ASN A 281 9.86 -11.68 -14.34
CA ASN A 281 10.54 -12.33 -13.23
C ASN A 281 11.73 -11.46 -12.82
N ILE A 282 11.73 -11.00 -11.57
CA ILE A 282 12.75 -10.12 -11.00
C ILE A 282 13.51 -10.79 -9.84
N ALA A 283 13.34 -12.10 -9.67
CA ALA A 283 13.99 -12.85 -8.61
C ALA A 283 15.51 -12.77 -8.73
N LEU A 284 16.18 -12.48 -7.62
CA LEU A 284 17.64 -12.47 -7.56
C LEU A 284 18.18 -13.88 -7.74
N LYS A 285 19.42 -14.00 -8.21
CA LYS A 285 20.08 -15.30 -8.36
C LYS A 285 20.11 -16.10 -7.05
N SER A 286 20.24 -15.43 -5.90
CA SER A 286 20.19 -16.05 -4.57
C SER A 286 18.84 -16.71 -4.28
N MET A 287 17.74 -16.20 -4.85
CA MET A 287 16.36 -16.62 -4.58
C MET A 287 15.90 -17.81 -5.41
N GLN A 288 16.67 -18.18 -6.43
CA GLN A 288 16.27 -19.14 -7.45
C GLN A 288 15.69 -20.43 -6.83
N ASP A 289 14.52 -20.83 -7.34
CA ASP A 289 13.75 -22.01 -6.94
C ASP A 289 13.24 -22.05 -5.48
N ARG A 290 13.40 -20.95 -4.72
CA ARG A 290 12.98 -20.85 -3.30
C ARG A 290 12.06 -19.68 -3.02
N ILE A 291 12.36 -18.53 -3.61
CA ILE A 291 11.55 -17.33 -3.57
C ILE A 291 11.35 -16.84 -5.00
N TYR A 292 10.11 -16.55 -5.32
CA TYR A 292 9.65 -16.02 -6.58
C TYR A 292 9.37 -14.54 -6.39
N ALA A 293 9.88 -13.70 -7.28
CA ALA A 293 9.64 -12.28 -7.29
C ALA A 293 9.20 -11.87 -8.69
N TYR A 294 8.02 -11.26 -8.80
CA TYR A 294 7.47 -10.83 -10.08
C TYR A 294 7.00 -9.39 -10.03
N GLN A 295 7.19 -8.70 -11.15
CA GLN A 295 6.57 -7.41 -11.42
C GLN A 295 5.46 -7.59 -12.45
N CYS A 296 4.23 -7.23 -12.10
CA CYS A 296 3.11 -7.10 -13.03
C CYS A 296 3.08 -5.68 -13.61
N LYS A 297 2.95 -5.57 -14.94
CA LYS A 297 2.75 -4.30 -15.67
C LYS A 297 1.52 -4.40 -16.55
N SER A 298 0.79 -3.31 -16.71
CA SER A 298 -0.27 -3.18 -17.69
C SER A 298 -0.37 -1.73 -18.14
N ASP A 299 -0.44 -1.51 -19.45
CA ASP A 299 -0.63 -0.18 -20.04
C ASP A 299 -2.09 0.30 -19.93
N ASP A 300 -3.00 -0.62 -19.58
CA ASP A 300 -4.44 -0.36 -19.42
C ASP A 300 -4.80 0.12 -17.99
N LEU A 301 -3.85 0.01 -17.05
CA LEU A 301 -4.04 0.33 -15.63
C LEU A 301 -3.29 1.61 -15.26
N LEU A 302 -3.88 2.44 -14.40
CA LEU A 302 -3.23 3.62 -13.85
C LEU A 302 -2.10 3.22 -12.90
N PRO A 303 -0.84 3.59 -13.16
CA PRO A 303 0.27 3.31 -12.26
C PRO A 303 0.29 4.27 -11.08
N LEU A 304 0.73 3.80 -9.90
CA LEU A 304 0.96 4.72 -8.78
C LEU A 304 2.13 5.66 -9.08
N THR A 305 1.91 6.95 -8.86
CA THR A 305 2.96 7.98 -8.89
C THR A 305 3.12 8.65 -7.54
N PHE A 306 4.21 9.37 -7.37
CA PHE A 306 4.40 10.33 -6.30
C PHE A 306 4.62 11.68 -6.96
N GLY A 307 3.85 12.71 -6.65
CA GLY A 307 4.15 14.08 -7.00
C GLY A 307 2.98 15.02 -6.73
N PHE A 308 3.14 16.27 -7.16
CA PHE A 308 1.99 17.20 -7.30
C PHE A 308 1.19 16.96 -8.59
N ASP A 309 1.43 15.82 -9.25
CA ASP A 309 0.86 15.52 -10.55
C ASP A 309 0.79 14.02 -10.83
N HIS A 310 -0.06 13.67 -11.80
CA HIS A 310 -0.19 12.33 -12.34
C HIS A 310 -0.27 12.41 -13.87
N PRO A 311 0.55 11.64 -14.62
CA PRO A 311 0.68 11.80 -16.07
C PRO A 311 -0.65 11.64 -16.83
N TYR A 312 -1.56 10.83 -16.31
CA TYR A 312 -2.89 10.59 -16.89
C TYR A 312 -3.98 11.55 -16.37
N ALA A 313 -3.68 12.43 -15.41
CA ALA A 313 -4.65 13.38 -14.84
C ALA A 313 -4.28 14.85 -15.11
N ARG A 314 -3.05 15.11 -15.59
CA ARG A 314 -2.53 16.44 -15.91
C ARG A 314 -3.46 17.18 -16.87
N GLY A 315 -3.94 18.34 -16.44
CA GLY A 315 -4.87 19.18 -17.22
C GLY A 315 -6.30 18.64 -17.32
N LEU A 316 -6.58 17.45 -16.78
CA LEU A 316 -7.91 16.83 -16.79
C LEU A 316 -8.65 16.99 -15.46
N VAL A 317 -7.91 17.03 -14.35
CA VAL A 317 -8.45 17.26 -13.00
C VAL A 317 -7.95 18.56 -12.38
N PRO A 318 -8.70 19.16 -11.42
CA PRO A 318 -8.23 20.28 -10.62
C PRO A 318 -6.94 19.96 -9.88
N ASP A 319 -6.08 20.97 -9.70
CA ASP A 319 -4.80 20.85 -9.00
C ASP A 319 -4.93 20.21 -7.61
N GLU A 320 -6.03 20.51 -6.91
CA GLU A 320 -6.31 20.00 -5.55
C GLU A 320 -6.44 18.47 -5.44
N ILE A 321 -6.71 17.76 -6.54
CA ILE A 321 -6.81 16.29 -6.56
C ILE A 321 -5.74 15.63 -7.44
N ARG A 322 -4.71 16.38 -7.86
CA ARG A 322 -3.58 15.79 -8.60
C ARG A 322 -2.62 15.02 -7.70
N VAL A 323 -2.46 15.46 -6.46
CA VAL A 323 -1.92 14.61 -5.40
C VAL A 323 -3.02 13.61 -5.08
N HIS A 324 -2.73 12.32 -5.25
CA HIS A 324 -3.64 11.22 -4.96
C HIS A 324 -3.21 10.49 -3.68
N PRO A 325 -4.13 9.83 -2.96
CA PRO A 325 -3.79 9.01 -1.80
C PRO A 325 -2.79 7.92 -2.16
N LEU A 326 -1.98 7.52 -1.18
CA LEU A 326 -1.15 6.32 -1.27
C LEU A 326 -2.05 5.09 -1.25
N ALA A 327 -2.36 4.61 -2.45
CA ALA A 327 -2.93 3.31 -2.77
C ALA A 327 -1.83 2.28 -3.04
#